data_AF-X1JXI8-F1
#
_entry.id   AF-X1JXI8-F1
#
_cell.length_a   1.000
_cell.length_b   1.000
_cell.length_c   1.000
_cell.angle_alpha   90.00
_cell.angle_beta   90.00
_cell.angle_gamma   90.00
#
_symmetry.space_group_name_H-M   'P 1'
#
loop_
_entity.id
_entity.type
_entity.pdbx_description
1 polymer ?
#
loop_
_entity_poly.entity_id
_entity_poly.type
_entity_poly.pdbx_seq_one_letter_code
_entity_poly.pdbx_strand_id
1 'polypeptide(L)'
;MGKFKIILIIVIVLSVGFGGVYLYIQWDNLFFDNNDLYEDVELDYMNVVYENRSYIYAFNEGYSSSISCPWGFIHEGIDYFLINNSKVLAAAPGQVEDIEWRDNGEGTENRFYARIWIRFNKDIQIGYNFEPWTQNEEDKNQ
;
A
#
# COMPACT_ATOMS: atom_id res chain seq x y z
N MET A 1 27.58 -15.68 -43.24
CA MET A 1 27.09 -14.51 -42.46
C MET A 1 28.16 -14.15 -41.44
N GLY A 2 28.72 -12.94 -41.46
CA GLY A 2 29.85 -12.58 -40.59
C GLY A 2 29.47 -12.63 -39.11
N LYS A 3 30.38 -13.09 -38.24
CA LYS A 3 30.18 -13.20 -36.78
C LYS A 3 29.56 -11.94 -36.15
N PHE A 4 29.90 -10.76 -36.68
CA PHE A 4 29.30 -9.48 -36.30
C PHE A 4 27.78 -9.42 -36.47
N LYS A 5 27.22 -9.94 -37.58
CA LYS A 5 25.76 -9.96 -37.81
C LYS A 5 25.04 -10.86 -36.81
N ILE A 6 25.67 -11.98 -36.43
CA ILE A 6 25.11 -12.91 -35.43
C ILE A 6 25.09 -12.25 -34.04
N ILE A 7 26.19 -11.59 -33.65
CA ILE A 7 26.26 -10.85 -32.38
C ILE A 7 25.20 -9.74 -32.34
N LEU A 8 25.06 -8.97 -33.42
CA LEU A 8 24.06 -7.91 -33.51
C LEU A 8 22.63 -8.45 -33.34
N ILE A 9 22.29 -9.57 -33.99
CA ILE A 9 20.98 -10.21 -33.85
C ILE A 9 20.74 -10.65 -32.40
N ILE A 10 21.73 -11.26 -31.75
CA ILE A 10 21.62 -11.68 -30.35
C ILE A 10 21.39 -10.47 -29.44
N VAL A 11 22.13 -9.38 -29.61
CA VAL A 11 21.96 -8.16 -28.82
C VAL A 11 20.57 -7.57 -29.01
N ILE A 12 20.05 -7.54 -30.24
CA ILE A 12 18.69 -7.04 -30.51
C ILE A 12 17.65 -7.93 -29.83
N VAL A 13 17.75 -9.25 -29.98
CA VAL A 13 16.81 -10.20 -29.37
C VAL A 13 16.83 -10.09 -27.84
N LEU A 14 18.01 -10.00 -27.23
CA LEU A 14 18.13 -9.80 -25.79
C LEU A 14 17.56 -8.44 -25.36
N SER A 15 17.85 -7.36 -26.09
CA SER A 15 17.36 -6.02 -25.74
C SER A 15 15.84 -5.93 -25.84
N VAL A 16 15.24 -6.51 -26.89
CA VAL A 16 13.79 -6.58 -27.07
C VAL A 16 13.16 -7.50 -26.02
N GLY A 17 13.77 -8.65 -25.74
CA GLY A 17 13.30 -9.58 -24.70
C GLY A 17 13.30 -8.96 -23.31
N PHE A 18 14.42 -8.36 -22.89
CA PHE A 18 14.52 -7.65 -21.62
C PHE A 18 13.61 -6.43 -21.56
N GLY A 19 13.56 -5.63 -22.63
CA GLY A 19 12.67 -4.47 -22.71
C GLY A 19 11.19 -4.85 -22.61
N GLY A 20 10.77 -5.91 -23.29
CA GLY A 20 9.40 -6.42 -23.22
C GLY A 20 9.02 -6.94 -21.83
N VAL A 21 9.92 -7.70 -21.17
CA VAL A 21 9.70 -8.17 -19.79
C VAL A 21 9.64 -7.00 -18.81
N TYR A 22 10.52 -6.01 -18.95
CA TYR A 22 10.51 -4.81 -18.11
C TYR A 22 9.20 -4.02 -18.28
N LEU A 23 8.76 -3.79 -19.51
CA LEU A 23 7.50 -3.10 -19.79
C LEU A 23 6.29 -3.87 -19.28
N TYR A 24 6.31 -5.20 -19.38
CA TYR A 24 5.25 -6.05 -18.83
C TYR A 24 5.14 -5.91 -17.30
N ILE A 25 6.28 -5.92 -16.59
CA ILE A 25 6.29 -5.75 -15.13
C ILE A 25 5.83 -4.35 -14.72
N GLN A 26 6.13 -3.33 -15.53
CA GLN A 26 5.77 -1.94 -15.23
C GLN A 26 4.43 -1.52 -15.85
N TRP A 27 3.70 -2.43 -16.49
CA TRP A 27 2.52 -2.08 -17.29
C TRP A 27 1.48 -1.30 -16.47
N ASP A 28 1.12 -1.82 -15.30
CA ASP A 28 0.11 -1.19 -14.44
C ASP A 28 0.58 0.14 -13.84
N ASN A 29 1.89 0.32 -13.66
CA ASN A 29 2.47 1.58 -13.19
C ASN A 29 2.55 2.64 -14.30
N LEU A 30 2.72 2.20 -15.55
CA LEU A 30 2.81 3.11 -16.71
C LEU A 30 1.44 3.52 -17.25
N PHE A 31 0.42 2.69 -17.05
CA PHE A 31 -0.91 2.84 -17.64
C PHE A 31 -2.03 2.77 -16.58
N PHE A 32 -1.78 3.28 -15.37
CA PHE A 32 -2.87 3.41 -14.41
C PHE A 32 -4.04 4.18 -15.01
N ASP A 33 -5.22 3.60 -14.89
CA ASP A 33 -6.48 4.16 -15.39
C ASP A 33 -7.57 3.88 -14.35
N ASN A 34 -8.10 4.94 -13.76
CA ASN A 34 -9.19 4.83 -12.81
C ASN A 34 -10.58 4.70 -13.46
N ASN A 35 -10.65 4.58 -14.79
CA ASN A 35 -11.86 4.50 -15.62
C ASN A 35 -12.80 5.70 -15.44
N ASP A 36 -12.26 6.91 -15.30
CA ASP A 36 -13.01 8.16 -15.07
C ASP A 36 -13.93 8.12 -13.82
N LEU A 37 -13.61 7.25 -12.85
CA LEU A 37 -14.43 7.09 -11.63
C LEU A 37 -14.24 8.23 -10.62
N TYR A 38 -13.11 8.93 -10.67
CA TYR A 38 -12.77 10.06 -9.81
C TYR A 38 -11.67 10.93 -10.45
N GLU A 39 -11.39 12.10 -9.88
CA GLU A 39 -10.24 12.92 -10.26
C GLU A 39 -8.98 12.42 -9.53
N ASP A 40 -7.97 11.99 -10.28
CA ASP A 40 -6.78 11.31 -9.77
C ASP A 40 -5.48 12.12 -9.91
N VAL A 41 -5.59 13.43 -10.14
CA VAL A 41 -4.41 14.30 -10.37
C VAL A 41 -3.68 14.58 -9.06
N GLU A 42 -4.43 14.95 -8.01
CA GLU A 42 -3.87 15.37 -6.72
C GLU A 42 -4.75 14.86 -5.57
N LEU A 43 -4.11 14.33 -4.54
CA LEU A 43 -4.79 13.88 -3.32
C LEU A 43 -4.67 14.97 -2.24
N ASP A 44 -5.40 16.06 -2.41
CA ASP A 44 -5.38 17.18 -1.45
C ASP A 44 -6.12 16.86 -0.15
N TYR A 45 -7.17 16.04 -0.24
CA TYR A 45 -8.08 15.78 0.87
C TYR A 45 -8.37 14.30 1.01
N MET A 46 -8.09 13.77 2.19
CA MET A 46 -8.58 12.46 2.63
C MET A 46 -9.79 12.64 3.54
N ASN A 47 -10.78 11.79 3.34
CA ASN A 47 -11.95 11.66 4.19
C ASN A 47 -11.60 10.91 5.48
N VAL A 48 -12.52 10.93 6.45
CA VAL A 48 -12.39 10.10 7.66
C VAL A 48 -12.53 8.63 7.32
N VAL A 49 -11.74 7.78 7.98
CA VAL A 49 -11.72 6.33 7.75
C VAL A 49 -12.75 5.55 8.57
N TYR A 50 -13.62 6.24 9.30
CA TYR A 50 -14.58 5.62 10.20
C TYR A 50 -16.00 6.09 9.90
N GLU A 51 -16.96 5.17 9.96
CA GLU A 51 -18.38 5.49 9.78
C GLU A 51 -18.93 6.26 11.00
N ASN A 52 -18.43 5.95 12.20
CA ASN A 52 -18.80 6.63 13.45
C ASN A 52 -17.57 6.91 14.30
N ARG A 53 -17.41 8.16 14.75
CA ARG A 53 -16.31 8.57 15.62
C ARG A 53 -16.26 7.79 16.93
N SER A 54 -17.39 7.30 17.44
CA SER A 54 -17.43 6.49 18.66
C SER A 54 -16.74 5.13 18.53
N TYR A 55 -16.40 4.70 17.32
CA TYR A 55 -15.61 3.50 17.08
C TYR A 55 -14.14 3.69 17.44
N ILE A 56 -13.67 4.93 17.50
CA ILE A 56 -12.31 5.26 17.92
C ILE A 56 -12.28 5.37 19.44
N TYR A 57 -11.54 4.47 20.10
CA TYR A 57 -11.32 4.57 21.54
C TYR A 57 -10.02 5.32 21.89
N ALA A 58 -9.07 5.39 20.96
CA ALA A 58 -7.87 6.22 21.12
C ALA A 58 -7.31 6.68 19.76
N PHE A 59 -6.53 7.77 19.82
CA PHE A 59 -5.70 8.27 18.72
C PHE A 59 -4.31 8.41 19.31
N ASN A 60 -3.39 7.54 18.88
CA ASN A 60 -2.06 7.49 19.50
C ASN A 60 -1.05 8.31 18.72
N GLU A 61 -1.10 8.26 17.40
CA GLU A 61 -0.02 8.80 16.55
C GLU A 61 -0.59 9.46 15.30
N GLY A 62 -0.12 10.68 15.03
CA GLY A 62 -0.47 11.44 13.83
C GLY A 62 0.68 11.50 12.84
N TYR A 63 0.46 12.18 11.72
CA TYR A 63 1.49 12.37 10.71
C TYR A 63 2.62 13.30 11.22
N SER A 64 3.87 12.88 11.05
CA SER A 64 5.07 13.71 11.19
C SER A 64 6.21 13.18 10.35
N SER A 65 6.83 14.06 9.57
CA SER A 65 8.09 13.81 8.85
C SER A 65 9.35 14.09 9.69
N SER A 66 9.20 14.29 11.00
CA SER A 66 10.29 14.63 11.92
C SER A 66 10.24 13.78 13.20
N ILE A 67 11.41 13.50 13.76
CA ILE A 67 11.57 12.87 15.09
C ILE A 67 11.26 13.82 16.25
N SER A 68 11.14 15.12 15.99
CA SER A 68 10.81 16.15 17.00
C SER A 68 9.30 16.29 17.22
N CYS A 69 8.57 15.20 17.10
CA CYS A 69 7.13 15.08 17.33
C CYS A 69 6.87 14.41 18.70
N PRO A 70 5.63 14.45 19.22
CA PRO A 70 5.29 13.83 20.50
C PRO A 70 5.58 12.32 20.60
N TRP A 71 5.54 11.60 19.47
CA TRP A 71 5.83 10.16 19.41
C TRP A 71 7.34 9.84 19.29
N GLY A 72 8.19 10.82 18.97
CA GLY A 72 9.66 10.66 18.99
C GLY A 72 10.26 9.94 17.78
N PHE A 73 9.48 9.70 16.72
CA PHE A 73 9.95 9.10 15.47
C PHE A 73 9.15 9.62 14.25
N ILE A 74 9.66 9.38 13.04
CA ILE A 74 8.97 9.74 11.80
C ILE A 74 7.79 8.78 11.62
N HIS A 75 6.59 9.34 11.49
CA HIS A 75 5.36 8.58 11.28
C HIS A 75 4.62 9.18 10.09
N GLU A 76 4.68 8.54 8.93
CA GLU A 76 4.05 9.03 7.69
C GLU A 76 2.62 8.51 7.54
N GLY A 77 1.89 8.42 8.66
CA GLY A 77 0.57 7.81 8.73
C GLY A 77 -0.29 8.40 9.86
N ILE A 78 -1.39 7.72 10.15
CA ILE A 78 -2.31 8.05 11.23
C ILE A 78 -2.80 6.76 11.89
N ASP A 79 -2.72 6.71 13.22
CA ASP A 79 -3.11 5.53 14.00
C ASP A 79 -4.41 5.76 14.75
N TYR A 80 -5.47 5.12 14.24
CA TYR A 80 -6.76 5.03 14.91
C TYR A 80 -6.88 3.70 15.64
N PHE A 81 -7.10 3.77 16.95
CA PHE A 81 -7.35 2.61 17.77
C PHE A 81 -8.86 2.38 17.80
N LEU A 82 -9.31 1.38 17.03
CA LEU A 82 -10.71 1.09 16.76
C LEU A 82 -11.23 -0.06 17.62
N ILE A 83 -12.50 0.03 18.04
CA ILE A 83 -13.19 -1.07 18.71
C ILE A 83 -13.34 -2.24 17.72
N ASN A 84 -13.20 -3.49 18.16
CA ASN A 84 -13.31 -4.67 17.29
C ASN A 84 -14.61 -4.67 16.48
N ASN A 85 -14.56 -5.20 15.26
CA ASN A 85 -15.65 -5.21 14.27
C ASN A 85 -16.17 -3.82 13.84
N SER A 86 -15.41 -2.75 14.07
CA SER A 86 -15.73 -1.43 13.53
C SER A 86 -15.66 -1.44 12.01
N LYS A 87 -16.63 -0.80 11.36
CA LYS A 87 -16.57 -0.58 9.91
C LYS A 87 -15.58 0.55 9.61
N VAL A 88 -14.67 0.27 8.67
CA VAL A 88 -13.67 1.20 8.17
C VAL A 88 -14.01 1.59 6.74
N LEU A 89 -13.85 2.87 6.44
CA LEU A 89 -14.06 3.47 5.12
C LEU A 89 -12.71 3.78 4.50
N ALA A 90 -12.62 3.72 3.17
CA ALA A 90 -11.45 4.22 2.47
C ALA A 90 -11.36 5.75 2.65
N ALA A 91 -10.17 6.24 3.01
CA ALA A 91 -9.86 7.66 3.18
C ALA A 91 -9.92 8.43 1.84
N ALA A 92 -9.68 7.74 0.72
CA ALA A 92 -9.71 8.30 -0.62
C ALA A 92 -10.31 7.27 -1.58
N PRO A 93 -10.86 7.71 -2.73
CA PRO A 93 -11.18 6.78 -3.81
C PRO A 93 -9.89 6.09 -4.29
N GLY A 94 -10.03 4.90 -4.86
CA GLY A 94 -8.88 4.15 -5.31
C GLY A 94 -9.20 2.74 -5.72
N GLN A 95 -8.27 2.11 -6.43
CA GLN A 95 -8.33 0.70 -6.81
C GLN A 95 -7.59 -0.14 -5.78
N VAL A 96 -8.23 -1.19 -5.27
CA VAL A 96 -7.56 -2.15 -4.39
C VAL A 96 -6.59 -2.98 -5.22
N GLU A 97 -5.30 -2.93 -4.89
CA GLU A 97 -4.26 -3.65 -5.62
C GLU A 97 -3.84 -4.93 -4.92
N ASP A 98 -3.84 -4.89 -3.59
CA ASP A 98 -3.39 -6.01 -2.79
C ASP A 98 -4.15 -6.06 -1.46
N ILE A 99 -4.43 -7.29 -1.02
CA ILE A 99 -4.97 -7.62 0.29
C ILE A 99 -4.17 -8.80 0.79
N GLU A 100 -3.28 -8.55 1.75
CA GLU A 100 -2.36 -9.57 2.26
C GLU A 100 -2.43 -9.68 3.79
N TRP A 101 -2.21 -10.90 4.29
CA TRP A 101 -1.90 -11.12 5.69
C TRP A 101 -0.39 -11.06 5.88
N ARG A 102 0.04 -10.30 6.89
CA ARG A 102 1.44 -10.17 7.28
C ARG A 102 1.70 -10.90 8.58
N ASP A 103 2.87 -11.52 8.67
CA ASP A 103 3.43 -12.11 9.89
C ASP A 103 4.79 -11.45 10.13
N ASN A 104 4.88 -10.62 11.17
CA ASN A 104 6.12 -9.96 11.61
C ASN A 104 7.10 -10.93 12.31
N GLY A 105 6.70 -12.18 12.54
CA GLY A 105 7.50 -13.23 13.14
C GLY A 105 7.15 -13.51 14.61
N GLU A 106 7.46 -14.74 15.04
CA GLU A 106 7.26 -15.20 16.42
C GLU A 106 7.91 -14.27 17.45
N GLY A 107 7.20 -14.01 18.54
CA GLY A 107 7.68 -13.16 19.64
C GLY A 107 7.41 -11.66 19.47
N THR A 108 6.90 -11.21 18.32
CA THR A 108 6.48 -9.82 18.10
C THR A 108 5.09 -9.59 18.71
N GLU A 109 4.85 -8.52 19.46
CA GLU A 109 3.53 -8.24 20.07
C GLU A 109 2.41 -8.11 19.04
N ASN A 110 2.62 -7.31 17.99
CA ASN A 110 1.75 -7.26 16.82
C ASN A 110 2.29 -8.16 15.71
N ARG A 111 2.17 -9.49 15.91
CA ARG A 111 2.69 -10.47 14.96
C ARG A 111 1.90 -10.45 13.66
N PHE A 112 0.57 -10.46 13.76
CA PHE A 112 -0.31 -10.58 12.60
C PHE A 112 -1.07 -9.28 12.34
N TYR A 113 -1.17 -8.89 11.07
CA TYR A 113 -2.05 -7.81 10.63
C TYR A 113 -2.49 -8.02 9.18
N ALA A 114 -3.67 -7.52 8.84
CA ALA A 114 -4.09 -7.41 7.44
C ALA A 114 -3.58 -6.10 6.87
N ARG A 115 -3.04 -6.15 5.66
CA ARG A 115 -2.65 -4.97 4.90
C ARG A 115 -3.47 -4.88 3.63
N ILE A 116 -3.98 -3.68 3.35
CA ILE A 116 -4.66 -3.36 2.11
C ILE A 116 -3.92 -2.21 1.44
N TRP A 117 -3.54 -2.38 0.18
CA TRP A 117 -3.01 -1.32 -0.66
C TRP A 117 -4.09 -0.83 -1.62
N ILE A 118 -4.35 0.46 -1.58
CA ILE A 118 -5.28 1.13 -2.49
C ILE A 118 -4.50 2.16 -3.31
N ARG A 119 -4.48 2.00 -4.63
CA ARG A 119 -3.87 2.96 -5.56
C ARG A 119 -4.87 4.06 -5.92
N PHE A 120 -4.50 5.30 -5.66
CA PHE A 120 -5.25 6.49 -6.06
C PHE A 120 -4.88 6.93 -7.48
N ASN A 121 -3.58 6.96 -7.80
CA ASN A 121 -3.10 7.30 -9.13
C ASN A 121 -1.78 6.58 -9.45
N LYS A 122 -1.14 6.91 -10.59
CA LYS A 122 0.14 6.30 -11.00
C LYS A 122 1.29 6.48 -9.99
N ASP A 123 1.22 7.49 -9.12
CA ASP A 123 2.30 7.90 -8.21
C ASP A 123 1.93 7.67 -6.73
N ILE A 124 0.64 7.58 -6.39
CA ILE A 124 0.12 7.59 -5.01
C ILE A 124 -0.61 6.29 -4.69
N GLN A 125 -0.13 5.63 -3.63
CA GLN A 125 -0.77 4.49 -2.99
C GLN A 125 -0.99 4.79 -1.51
N ILE A 126 -2.11 4.30 -0.98
CA ILE A 126 -2.48 4.42 0.43
C ILE A 126 -2.51 3.02 1.03
N GLY A 127 -1.74 2.81 2.09
CA GLY A 127 -1.71 1.58 2.86
C GLY A 127 -2.63 1.65 4.07
N TYR A 128 -3.40 0.59 4.30
CA TYR A 128 -4.19 0.39 5.50
C TYR A 128 -3.66 -0.85 6.21
N ASN A 129 -3.16 -0.69 7.44
CA ASN A 129 -2.76 -1.80 8.29
C ASN A 129 -3.82 -1.97 9.39
N PHE A 130 -4.44 -3.15 9.43
CA PHE A 130 -5.40 -3.53 10.47
C PHE A 130 -4.70 -4.45 11.45
N GLU A 131 -4.33 -3.88 12.59
CA GLU A 131 -3.43 -4.46 13.57
C GLU A 131 -4.21 -4.91 14.81
N PRO A 132 -4.59 -6.19 14.94
CA PRO A 132 -5.27 -6.71 16.13
C PRO A 132 -4.36 -6.79 17.37
N TRP A 133 -3.04 -6.51 17.23
CA TRP A 133 -2.06 -6.59 18.32
C TRP A 133 -2.08 -7.96 19.01
N THR A 134 -1.98 -9.03 18.21
CA THR A 134 -1.99 -10.42 18.69
C THR A 134 -0.77 -11.21 18.23
N GLN A 135 -0.38 -12.17 19.07
CA GLN A 135 0.59 -13.22 18.77
C GLN A 135 -0.08 -14.54 18.35
N ASN A 136 -1.38 -14.67 18.56
CA ASN A 136 -2.15 -15.88 18.27
C ASN A 136 -2.69 -15.81 16.84
N GLU A 137 -2.37 -16.80 16.03
CA GLU A 137 -2.81 -16.83 14.63
C GLU A 137 -4.34 -16.94 14.51
N GLU A 138 -5.00 -17.57 15.48
CA GLU A 138 -6.46 -17.70 15.48
C GLU A 138 -7.16 -16.33 15.62
N ASP A 139 -6.48 -15.36 16.24
CA ASP A 139 -7.02 -14.03 16.53
C ASP A 139 -6.71 -13.01 15.42
N LYS A 140 -6.00 -13.41 14.35
CA LYS A 140 -5.58 -12.47 13.29
C LYS A 140 -6.78 -11.81 12.58
N ASN A 141 -7.93 -12.48 12.56
CA ASN A 141 -9.15 -12.01 11.86
C ASN A 141 -10.10 -11.19 12.76
N GLN A 142 -9.71 -10.85 13.99
CA GLN A 142 -10.58 -10.12 14.93
C GLN A 142 -10.75 -8.63 14.59
#